data_AF-A0A7G2ISX0-F1
#
_entry.id   AF-A0A7G2ISX0-F1
#
_cell.length_a   1.000
_cell.length_b   1.000
_cell.length_c   1.000
_cell.angle_alpha   90.00
_cell.angle_beta   90.00
_cell.angle_gamma   90.00
#
_symmetry.space_group_name_H-M   'P 1'
#
loop_
_entity.id
_entity.type
_entity.pdbx_description
1 polymer ?
#
loop_
_entity_poly.entity_id
_entity_poly.type
_entity_poly.pdbx_seq_one_letter_code
_entity_poly.pdbx_strand_id
1 'polypeptide(L)'
;MLSIAKRTAVGAGLLLIMPVAVWVSGWSWQPGHNVWWLKSLYWVTETVTQPWGIITHVVLCAWFLWCLRFRLKAAVMLFAILAAAILVGQGVKSWVKDRVQEPRPFVVWLEKNAPYPG
;
A
#
# COMPACT_ATOMS: atom_id res chain seq x y z
N MET A 1 -12.31 -1.92 -24.21
CA MET A 1 -12.13 -1.17 -22.95
C MET A 1 -12.91 -1.80 -21.80
N LEU A 2 -14.19 -2.12 -21.98
CA LEU A 2 -15.06 -2.69 -20.93
C LEU A 2 -14.57 -4.04 -20.36
N SER A 3 -13.93 -4.89 -21.18
CA SER A 3 -13.33 -6.16 -20.71
C SER A 3 -12.12 -5.97 -19.79
N ILE A 4 -11.29 -4.96 -20.04
CA ILE A 4 -10.14 -4.62 -19.19
C ILE A 4 -10.65 -4.04 -17.86
N ALA A 5 -11.59 -3.09 -17.93
CA ALA A 5 -12.23 -2.53 -16.74
C ALA A 5 -12.92 -3.60 -15.89
N LYS A 6 -13.58 -4.60 -16.51
CA LYS A 6 -14.16 -5.74 -15.79
C LYS A 6 -13.09 -6.55 -15.05
N ARG A 7 -11.95 -6.83 -15.69
CA ARG A 7 -10.85 -7.57 -15.07
C ARG A 7 -10.24 -6.79 -13.90
N THR A 8 -10.04 -5.48 -14.05
CA THR A 8 -9.53 -4.64 -12.95
C THR A 8 -10.54 -4.50 -11.82
N ALA A 9 -11.84 -4.40 -12.11
CA ALA A 9 -12.90 -4.36 -11.10
C ALA A 9 -12.99 -5.66 -10.30
N VAL A 10 -12.88 -6.81 -10.96
CA VAL A 10 -12.80 -8.11 -10.29
C VAL A 10 -11.55 -8.19 -9.40
N GLY A 11 -10.39 -7.74 -9.90
CA GLY A 11 -9.17 -7.68 -9.11
C GLY A 11 -9.30 -6.79 -7.87
N ALA A 12 -9.90 -5.60 -8.02
CA ALA A 12 -10.20 -4.70 -6.90
C ALA A 12 -11.14 -5.36 -5.88
N GLY A 13 -12.19 -6.03 -6.36
CA GLY A 13 -13.11 -6.79 -5.52
C GLY A 13 -12.39 -7.86 -4.70
N LEU A 14 -11.53 -8.66 -5.33
CA LEU A 14 -10.74 -9.70 -4.66
C LEU A 14 -9.80 -9.11 -3.58
N LEU A 15 -9.12 -8.01 -3.90
CA LEU A 15 -8.22 -7.35 -2.95
C LEU A 15 -8.95 -6.74 -1.74
N LEU A 16 -10.23 -6.36 -1.91
CA LEU A 16 -11.05 -5.80 -0.83
C LEU A 16 -11.62 -6.84 0.13
N ILE A 17 -11.69 -8.12 -0.26
CA ILE A 17 -12.27 -9.18 0.60
C ILE A 17 -11.56 -9.23 1.95
N MET A 18 -10.22 -9.25 1.95
CA MET A 18 -9.43 -9.35 3.17
C MET A 18 -9.62 -8.15 4.13
N PRO A 19 -9.39 -6.89 3.71
CA PRO A 19 -9.55 -5.74 4.60
C PRO A 19 -11.00 -5.55 5.09
N VAL A 20 -12.00 -5.83 4.25
CA VAL A 20 -13.41 -5.75 4.66
C VAL A 20 -13.75 -6.82 5.69
N ALA A 21 -13.23 -8.05 5.53
CA ALA A 21 -13.43 -9.11 6.52
C ALA A 21 -12.82 -8.74 7.89
N VAL A 22 -11.60 -8.19 7.90
CA VAL A 22 -10.94 -7.73 9.14
C VAL A 22 -11.68 -6.56 9.78
N TRP A 23 -12.24 -5.66 8.97
CA TRP A 23 -13.04 -4.54 9.48
C TRP A 23 -14.35 -5.01 10.13
N VAL A 24 -15.08 -5.90 9.45
CA VAL A 24 -16.35 -6.46 9.97
C VAL A 24 -16.13 -7.35 11.20
N SER A 25 -14.97 -8.01 11.31
CA SER A 25 -14.65 -8.80 12.50
C SER A 25 -14.36 -7.96 13.74
N GLY A 26 -14.27 -6.63 13.63
CA GLY A 26 -13.94 -5.73 14.74
C GLY A 26 -12.53 -5.96 15.30
N TRP A 27 -11.64 -6.56 14.51
CA TRP A 27 -10.31 -6.90 14.97
C TRP A 27 -9.51 -5.63 15.24
N SER A 28 -8.87 -5.58 16.41
CA SER A 28 -8.02 -4.47 16.82
C SER A 28 -6.60 -4.96 17.02
N TRP A 29 -5.63 -4.11 16.68
CA TRP A 29 -4.22 -4.43 16.90
C TRP A 29 -3.91 -4.55 18.39
N GLN A 30 -3.15 -5.59 18.76
CA GLN A 30 -2.68 -5.82 20.12
C GLN A 30 -1.19 -6.20 20.07
N PRO A 31 -0.36 -5.74 21.03
CA PRO A 31 1.02 -6.18 21.14
C PRO A 31 1.12 -7.64 21.64
N GLY A 32 2.31 -8.23 21.58
CA GLY A 32 2.55 -9.59 22.11
C GLY A 32 2.42 -10.72 21.07
N HIS A 33 2.24 -10.38 19.80
CA HIS A 33 2.30 -11.35 18.71
C HIS A 33 3.72 -11.93 18.55
N ASN A 34 3.81 -13.14 18.01
CA ASN A 34 5.08 -13.85 17.85
C ASN A 34 6.10 -13.02 17.05
N VAL A 35 7.33 -12.91 17.57
CA VAL A 35 8.41 -12.12 16.97
C VAL A 35 8.73 -12.58 15.54
N TRP A 36 8.71 -13.89 15.27
CA TRP A 36 8.91 -14.42 13.93
C TRP A 36 7.81 -14.00 12.98
N TRP A 37 6.55 -14.03 13.42
CA TRP A 37 5.40 -13.56 12.63
C TRP A 37 5.51 -12.07 12.30
N LEU A 38 5.89 -11.25 13.29
CA LEU A 38 6.12 -9.81 13.09
C LEU A 38 7.25 -9.55 12.10
N LYS A 39 8.35 -10.29 12.20
CA LYS A 39 9.50 -10.15 11.32
C LYS A 39 9.16 -10.55 9.88
N SER A 40 8.36 -11.59 9.68
CA SER A 40 7.87 -11.97 8.35
C SER A 40 6.98 -10.88 7.74
N LEU A 41 6.03 -10.32 8.49
CA LEU A 41 5.21 -9.21 8.02
C LEU A 41 6.07 -7.97 7.72
N TYR A 42 7.06 -7.70 8.56
CA TYR A 42 8.00 -6.61 8.36
C TYR A 42 8.78 -6.77 7.04
N TRP A 43 9.31 -7.96 6.75
CA TRP A 43 9.97 -8.24 5.47
C TRP A 43 9.06 -8.03 4.27
N VAL A 44 7.78 -8.44 4.37
CA VAL A 44 6.80 -8.15 3.31
C VAL A 44 6.67 -6.64 3.11
N THR A 45 6.58 -5.85 4.19
CA THR A 45 6.51 -4.38 4.06
C THR A 45 7.80 -3.75 3.55
N GLU A 46 8.96 -4.34 3.83
CA GLU A 46 10.25 -3.86 3.32
C GLU A 46 10.32 -3.98 1.79
N THR A 47 9.67 -4.97 1.18
CA THR A 47 9.63 -5.09 -0.30
C THR A 47 9.00 -3.88 -0.99
N VAL A 48 8.18 -3.09 -0.28
CA VAL A 48 7.53 -1.87 -0.78
C VAL A 48 8.23 -0.61 -0.25
N THR A 49 8.89 -0.70 0.89
CA THR A 49 9.51 0.44 1.58
C THR A 49 10.91 0.74 1.04
N GLN A 50 11.32 2.02 1.07
CA GLN A 50 12.67 2.41 0.68
C GLN A 50 13.72 1.76 1.60
N PRO A 51 14.84 1.20 1.07
CA PRO A 51 15.32 1.28 -0.32
C PRO A 51 14.88 0.11 -1.24
N TRP A 52 14.51 -1.05 -0.69
CA TRP A 52 14.16 -2.27 -1.45
C TRP A 52 12.96 -2.08 -2.38
N GLY A 53 12.04 -1.17 -2.01
CA GLY A 53 10.93 -0.73 -2.85
C GLY A 53 11.38 -0.25 -4.23
N ILE A 54 12.51 0.45 -4.39
CA ILE A 54 12.96 0.88 -5.72
C ILE A 54 13.21 -0.34 -6.61
N ILE A 55 13.89 -1.35 -6.06
CA ILE A 55 14.25 -2.56 -6.79
C ILE A 55 13.00 -3.29 -7.27
N THR A 56 12.02 -3.49 -6.38
CA THR A 56 10.77 -4.19 -6.73
C THR A 56 9.98 -3.42 -7.79
N HIS A 57 9.88 -2.10 -7.68
CA HIS A 57 9.19 -1.27 -8.65
C HIS A 57 9.90 -1.26 -10.02
N VAL A 58 11.23 -1.16 -10.05
CA VAL A 58 12.01 -1.18 -11.30
C VAL A 58 11.91 -2.52 -12.00
N VAL A 59 12.04 -3.63 -11.26
CA VAL A 59 11.92 -4.99 -11.81
C VAL A 59 10.52 -5.22 -12.39
N LEU A 60 9.47 -4.88 -11.63
CA LEU A 60 8.10 -5.00 -12.11
C LEU A 60 7.82 -4.09 -13.31
N CYS A 61 8.35 -2.87 -13.32
CA CYS A 61 8.22 -1.94 -14.44
C CYS A 61 8.88 -2.51 -15.72
N ALA A 62 10.13 -2.98 -15.61
CA ALA A 62 10.85 -3.59 -16.72
C ALA A 62 10.14 -4.84 -17.24
N TRP A 63 9.68 -5.72 -16.34
CA TRP A 63 8.90 -6.91 -16.68
C TRP A 63 7.60 -6.54 -17.40
N PHE A 64 6.87 -5.52 -16.91
CA PHE A 64 5.62 -5.10 -17.53
C PHE A 64 5.84 -4.49 -18.92
N LEU A 65 6.89 -3.68 -19.10
CA LEU A 65 7.29 -3.16 -20.42
C LEU A 65 7.66 -4.30 -21.38
N TRP A 66 8.34 -5.34 -20.88
CA TRP A 66 8.65 -6.54 -21.67
C TRP A 66 7.38 -7.30 -22.09
N CYS A 67 6.44 -7.53 -21.17
CA CYS A 67 5.15 -8.15 -21.49
C CYS A 67 4.32 -7.33 -22.49
N LEU A 68 4.39 -5.99 -22.42
CA LEU A 68 3.69 -5.08 -23.33
C LEU A 68 4.52 -4.67 -24.55
N ARG A 69 5.62 -5.38 -24.88
CA ARG A 69 6.54 -4.98 -25.96
C ARG A 69 5.88 -4.77 -27.33
N PHE A 70 4.77 -5.47 -27.60
CA PHE A 70 4.02 -5.33 -28.85
C PHE A 70 3.18 -4.03 -28.93
N ARG A 71 3.02 -3.31 -27.82
CA ARG A 71 2.27 -2.04 -27.69
C ARG A 71 3.06 -1.01 -26.86
N LEU A 72 4.37 -0.91 -27.07
CA LEU A 72 5.28 -0.04 -26.29
C LEU A 72 4.81 1.41 -26.15
N LYS A 73 4.29 2.04 -27.21
CA LYS A 73 3.78 3.43 -27.14
C LYS A 73 2.68 3.60 -26.09
N ALA A 74 1.75 2.66 -26.02
CA ALA A 74 0.66 2.70 -25.04
C ALA A 74 1.14 2.36 -23.62
N ALA A 75 2.11 1.45 -23.49
CA ALA A 75 2.70 1.09 -22.21
C ALA A 75 3.47 2.27 -21.58
N VAL A 76 4.29 2.96 -22.36
CA VAL A 76 5.04 4.14 -21.92
C VAL A 76 4.07 5.26 -21.50
N MET A 77 3.01 5.50 -22.27
CA MET A 77 1.97 6.48 -21.89
C MET A 77 1.29 6.12 -20.57
N LEU A 78 1.00 4.83 -20.33
CA LEU A 78 0.43 4.35 -19.08
C LEU A 78 1.38 4.57 -17.89
N PHE A 79 2.67 4.29 -18.05
CA PHE A 79 3.66 4.57 -17.02
C PHE A 79 3.82 6.06 -16.74
N ALA A 80 3.74 6.92 -17.76
CA ALA A 80 3.79 8.37 -17.57
C ALA A 80 2.59 8.88 -16.74
N ILE A 81 1.38 8.37 -17.01
CA ILE A 81 0.17 8.69 -16.23
C ILE A 81 0.31 8.21 -14.78
N LEU A 82 0.82 6.99 -14.56
CA LEU A 82 1.07 6.46 -13.21
C LEU A 82 2.11 7.30 -12.46
N ALA A 83 3.21 7.68 -13.11
CA ALA A 83 4.25 8.51 -12.51
C ALA A 83 3.71 9.89 -12.12
N ALA A 84 2.91 10.52 -13.01
CA ALA A 84 2.23 11.78 -12.70
C ALA A 84 1.28 11.62 -11.50
N ALA A 85 0.50 10.54 -11.43
CA ALA A 85 -0.37 10.26 -10.30
C ALA A 85 0.40 10.05 -8.99
N ILE A 86 1.57 9.40 -9.03
CA ILE A 86 2.45 9.25 -7.87
C ILE A 86 2.96 10.61 -7.39
N LEU A 87 3.44 11.47 -8.30
CA LEU A 87 3.92 12.81 -7.94
C LEU A 87 2.82 13.66 -7.30
N VAL A 88 1.62 13.66 -7.89
CA VAL A 88 0.43 14.32 -7.32
C VAL A 88 0.11 13.71 -5.96
N GLY A 89 0.14 12.37 -5.83
CA GLY A 89 -0.11 11.68 -4.57
C GLY A 89 0.89 12.05 -3.46
N GLN A 90 2.17 12.25 -3.78
CA GLN A 90 3.17 12.72 -2.81
C GLN A 90 2.86 14.15 -2.34
N GLY A 91 2.43 15.04 -3.25
CA GLY A 91 2.03 16.41 -2.90
C GLY A 91 0.74 16.47 -2.06
N VAL A 92 -0.25 15.62 -2.39
CA VAL A 92 -1.46 15.50 -1.56
C VAL A 92 -1.10 14.94 -0.19
N LYS A 93 -0.22 13.94 -0.13
CA LYS A 93 0.23 13.33 1.13
C LYS A 93 0.91 14.34 2.06
N SER A 94 1.76 15.23 1.54
CA SER A 94 2.38 16.28 2.37
C SER A 94 1.33 17.26 2.91
N TRP A 95 0.34 17.62 2.11
CA TRP A 95 -0.74 18.52 2.54
C TRP A 95 -1.70 17.89 3.56
N VAL A 96 -2.04 16.61 3.40
CA VAL A 96 -2.91 15.86 4.33
C VAL A 96 -2.23 15.63 5.68
N LYS A 97 -0.90 15.54 5.72
CA LYS A 97 -0.13 15.34 6.96
C LYS A 97 -0.36 16.47 7.98
N ASP A 98 -0.70 17.67 7.52
CA ASP A 98 -0.99 18.83 8.37
C ASP A 98 -2.46 18.86 8.83
N ARG A 99 -3.32 18.01 8.28
CA ARG A 99 -4.78 18.00 8.51
C ARG A 99 -5.29 16.77 9.26
N VAL A 100 -4.57 15.65 9.24
CA VAL A 100 -5.01 14.39 9.86
C VAL A 100 -4.12 14.04 11.06
N GLN A 101 -4.73 14.09 12.25
CA GLN A 101 -4.14 13.63 13.51
C GLN A 101 -4.80 12.32 13.98
N GLU A 102 -5.07 11.38 13.07
CA GLU A 102 -5.57 10.06 13.49
C GLU A 102 -4.42 9.23 14.06
N PRO A 103 -4.45 8.90 15.37
CA PRO A 103 -3.39 8.13 16.00
C PRO A 103 -3.37 6.72 15.40
N ARG A 104 -2.17 6.25 15.06
CA ARG A 104 -1.99 4.88 14.58
C ARG A 104 -2.39 3.90 15.68
N PRO A 105 -2.84 2.67 15.35
CA PRO A 105 -3.32 1.70 16.35
C PRO A 105 -2.35 1.44 17.52
N PHE A 106 -1.04 1.51 17.28
CA PHE A 106 -0.04 1.37 18.35
C PHE A 106 0.02 2.59 19.29
N VAL A 107 -0.27 3.80 18.80
CA VAL A 107 -0.34 5.03 19.61
C VAL A 107 -1.55 4.97 20.54
N VAL A 108 -2.70 4.53 20.02
CA VAL A 108 -3.92 4.33 20.84
C VAL A 108 -3.68 3.32 21.96
N TRP A 109 -2.96 2.23 21.68
CA TRP A 109 -2.58 1.27 22.72
C TRP A 109 -1.58 1.89 23.72
N LEU A 110 -0.60 2.65 23.25
CA LEU A 110 0.41 3.28 24.10
C LEU A 110 -0.21 4.33 25.03
N GLU A 111 -1.09 5.19 24.51
CA GLU A 111 -1.83 6.19 25.30
C GLU A 111 -2.72 5.54 26.36
N LYS A 112 -3.38 4.42 26.05
CA LYS A 112 -4.22 3.69 27.02
C LYS A 112 -3.43 2.99 28.13
N ASN A 113 -2.16 2.68 27.90
CA ASN A 113 -1.34 1.87 28.82
C ASN A 113 -0.11 2.63 29.36
N ALA A 114 0.03 3.93 29.09
CA ALA A 114 1.11 4.76 29.61
C ALA A 114 0.88 5.09 31.11
N PRO A 115 1.90 4.99 31.98
CA PRO A 115 1.76 5.25 33.43
C PRO A 115 1.52 6.71 33.84
N TYR A 116 1.66 7.67 32.93
CA TYR A 116 1.48 9.10 33.21
C TYR A 116 0.58 9.73 32.15
N PRO A 117 -0.53 10.38 32.54
CA PRO A 117 -1.32 11.19 31.61
C PRO A 117 -0.56 12.51 31.36
N GLY A 118 -0.42 12.88 30.09
CA GLY A 118 -0.06 14.25 29.70
C GLY A 118 -1.28 15.16 29.74
#